data_AF-A0A560FBR3-F1
#
_entry.id   AF-A0A560FBR3-F1
#
_cell.length_a   1.000
_cell.length_b   1.000
_cell.length_c   1.000
_cell.angle_alpha   90.00
_cell.angle_beta   90.00
_cell.angle_gamma   90.00
#
_symmetry.space_group_name_H-M   'P 1'
#
loop_
_entity.id
_entity.type
_entity.pdbx_description
1 polymer ?
#
loop_
_entity_poly.entity_id
_entity_poly.type
_entity_poly.pdbx_seq_one_letter_code
_entity_poly.pdbx_strand_id
1 'polypeptide(L)'
;MPPVKKNPLNLNALQLKTLTLLQVLAGLEGVGQPVVEGGVMVDRFPHAHGNHFHLGPYTVMSADATGLSNEAAWVALERKGLIKSQFPNAAIVTETGLAYDTGIRGQILHGSDH
;
A
#
# COMPACT_ATOMS: atom_id res chain seq x y z
N MET A 1 15.42 -21.32 10.99
CA MET A 1 14.03 -20.96 10.65
C MET A 1 13.86 -21.05 9.13
N PRO A 2 12.75 -21.61 8.61
CA PRO A 2 12.48 -21.58 7.18
C PRO A 2 12.30 -20.12 6.69
N PRO A 3 12.61 -19.80 5.42
CA PRO A 3 12.41 -18.47 4.89
C PRO A 3 10.91 -18.13 4.94
N VAL A 4 10.59 -16.94 5.45
CA VAL A 4 9.21 -16.43 5.41
C VAL A 4 8.81 -16.24 3.95
N LYS A 5 7.75 -16.92 3.51
CA LYS A 5 7.22 -16.73 2.14
C LYS A 5 6.76 -15.27 2.02
N LYS A 6 7.24 -14.54 1.01
CA LYS A 6 6.90 -13.12 0.80
C LYS A 6 5.40 -12.92 0.55
N ASN A 7 4.82 -13.68 -0.38
CA ASN A 7 3.38 -13.57 -0.71
C ASN A 7 2.59 -14.82 -0.27
N PRO A 8 2.39 -15.07 1.04
CA PRO A 8 1.72 -16.27 1.51
C PRO A 8 0.24 -16.33 1.13
N LEU A 9 -0.42 -15.17 0.95
CA LEU A 9 -1.84 -15.07 0.60
C LEU A 9 -2.10 -15.12 -0.91
N ASN A 10 -1.06 -15.34 -1.72
CA ASN A 10 -1.12 -15.42 -3.19
C ASN A 10 -1.83 -14.22 -3.83
N LEU A 11 -1.52 -13.01 -3.35
CA LEU A 11 -1.99 -11.77 -3.95
C LEU A 11 -1.50 -11.65 -5.40
N ASN A 12 -2.34 -11.13 -6.30
CA ASN A 12 -1.93 -10.83 -7.67
C ASN A 12 -1.08 -9.55 -7.73
N ALA A 13 -0.49 -9.26 -8.89
CA ALA A 13 0.40 -8.11 -9.06
C ALA A 13 -0.28 -6.77 -8.71
N LEU A 14 -1.55 -6.58 -9.09
CA LEU A 14 -2.29 -5.36 -8.79
C LEU A 14 -2.45 -5.18 -7.26
N GLN A 15 -2.88 -6.23 -6.57
CA GLN A 15 -3.08 -6.23 -5.11
C GLN A 15 -1.76 -6.00 -4.35
N LEU A 16 -0.67 -6.64 -4.79
CA LEU A 16 0.65 -6.43 -4.19
C LEU A 16 1.10 -4.98 -4.33
N LYS A 17 0.93 -4.38 -5.50
CA LYS A 17 1.27 -2.97 -5.74
C LYS A 17 0.41 -2.05 -4.88
N THR A 18 -0.91 -2.25 -4.87
CA THR A 18 -1.83 -1.47 -4.01
C THR A 18 -1.42 -1.55 -2.54
N LEU A 19 -1.19 -2.75 -2.00
CA LEU A 19 -0.81 -2.90 -0.60
C LEU A 19 0.53 -2.23 -0.31
N THR A 20 1.51 -2.36 -1.21
CA THR A 20 2.82 -1.73 -1.06
C THR A 20 2.71 -0.21 -0.95
N LEU A 21 1.88 0.41 -1.80
CA LEU A 21 1.68 1.87 -1.79
C LEU A 21 0.95 2.32 -0.52
N LEU A 22 -0.08 1.57 -0.08
CA LEU A 22 -0.78 1.84 1.18
C LEU A 22 0.14 1.74 2.40
N GLN A 23 1.04 0.75 2.44
CA GLN A 23 2.04 0.60 3.50
C GLN A 23 3.01 1.78 3.54
N VAL A 24 3.45 2.29 2.39
CA VAL A 24 4.30 3.48 2.36
C VAL A 24 3.54 4.69 2.89
N LEU A 25 2.32 4.95 2.39
CA LEU A 25 1.49 6.06 2.87
C LEU A 25 1.26 6.02 4.38
N ALA A 26 0.98 4.83 4.92
CA ALA A 26 0.82 4.62 6.35
C ALA A 26 2.09 4.94 7.17
N GLY A 27 3.28 4.80 6.57
CA GLY A 27 4.55 5.13 7.21
C GLY A 27 5.01 6.58 7.02
N LEU A 28 4.32 7.40 6.23
CA LEU A 28 4.68 8.80 6.01
C LEU A 28 4.14 9.70 7.13
N GLU A 29 5.01 10.52 7.69
CA GLU A 29 4.63 11.54 8.68
C GLU A 29 3.59 12.51 8.11
N GLY A 30 2.53 12.79 8.88
CA GLY A 30 1.45 13.68 8.47
C GLY A 30 0.48 13.09 7.43
N VAL A 31 0.70 11.85 6.98
CA VAL A 31 -0.21 11.10 6.09
C VAL A 31 -0.84 9.93 6.84
N GLY A 32 -0.03 9.03 7.38
CA GLY A 32 -0.52 7.92 8.20
C GLY A 32 -1.00 8.40 9.57
N GLN A 33 -2.21 8.00 9.95
CA GLN A 33 -2.78 8.29 11.27
C GLN A 33 -3.08 6.99 12.03
N PRO A 34 -2.34 6.67 13.12
CA PRO A 34 -2.64 5.49 13.94
C PRO A 34 -4.08 5.53 14.45
N VAL A 35 -4.76 4.38 14.47
CA VAL A 35 -6.13 4.27 15.00
C VAL A 35 -6.16 3.48 16.30
N VAL A 36 -7.11 3.79 17.19
CA VAL A 36 -7.21 3.18 18.54
C VAL A 36 -7.35 1.66 18.49
N GLU A 37 -8.05 1.14 17.50
CA GLU A 37 -8.28 -0.31 17.32
C GLU A 37 -7.08 -1.07 16.72
N GLY A 38 -5.97 -0.39 16.45
CA GLY A 38 -4.79 -0.95 15.79
C GLY A 38 -4.77 -0.73 14.28
N GLY A 39 -3.56 -0.63 13.73
CA GLY A 39 -3.32 -0.26 12.33
C GLY A 39 -3.19 1.26 12.12
N VAL A 40 -3.14 1.66 10.85
CA VAL A 40 -2.91 3.05 10.44
C VAL A 40 -3.87 3.44 9.32
N MET A 41 -4.63 4.52 9.54
CA MET A 41 -5.49 5.12 8.54
C MET A 41 -4.69 5.93 7.53
N VAL A 42 -5.05 5.78 6.26
CA VAL A 42 -4.58 6.57 5.13
C VAL A 42 -5.81 7.12 4.42
N ASP A 43 -5.95 8.45 4.40
CA ASP A 43 -7.06 9.18 3.77
C ASP A 43 -6.60 10.21 2.72
N ARG A 44 -5.29 10.33 2.53
CA ARG A 44 -4.66 11.21 1.54
C ARG A 44 -3.93 10.37 0.52
N PHE A 45 -4.49 10.34 -0.70
CA PHE A 45 -3.90 9.61 -1.82
C PHE A 45 -3.21 10.57 -2.78
N PRO A 46 -2.04 10.19 -3.33
CA PRO A 46 -1.36 10.98 -4.33
C PRO A 46 -2.20 11.04 -5.60
N HIS A 47 -2.26 12.20 -6.22
CA HIS A 47 -2.80 12.33 -7.57
C HIS A 47 -1.65 12.19 -8.57
N ALA A 48 -1.76 11.24 -9.48
CA ALA A 48 -0.77 11.08 -10.54
C ALA A 48 -0.86 12.27 -11.51
N HIS A 49 0.23 13.01 -11.69
CA HIS A 49 0.37 14.00 -12.74
C HIS A 49 1.43 13.50 -13.73
N GLY A 50 1.01 13.13 -14.94
CA GLY A 50 1.91 12.51 -15.93
C GLY A 50 2.16 11.02 -15.66
N ASN A 51 3.38 10.55 -15.96
CA ASN A 51 3.73 9.12 -15.90
C ASN A 51 4.28 8.66 -14.54
N HIS A 52 4.51 9.57 -13.58
CA HIS A 52 5.00 9.26 -12.24
C HIS A 52 4.49 10.28 -11.21
N PHE A 53 4.64 9.96 -9.92
CA PHE A 53 4.37 10.87 -8.81
C PHE A 53 5.32 10.56 -7.63
N HIS A 54 5.37 11.47 -6.66
CA HIS A 54 6.13 11.28 -5.43
C HIS A 54 5.28 10.68 -4.32
N LEU A 55 5.88 9.75 -3.58
CA LEU A 55 5.30 9.09 -2.41
C LEU A 55 6.31 9.17 -1.26
N GLY A 56 6.31 10.30 -0.55
CA GLY A 56 7.38 10.63 0.39
C GLY A 56 8.73 10.72 -0.34
N PRO A 57 9.77 9.98 0.08
CA PRO A 57 11.07 10.01 -0.59
C PRO A 57 11.10 9.24 -1.91
N TYR A 58 10.06 8.47 -2.23
CA TYR A 58 10.05 7.60 -3.42
C TYR A 58 9.40 8.27 -4.62
N THR A 59 9.86 7.90 -5.81
CA THR A 59 9.15 8.12 -7.08
C THR A 59 8.48 6.81 -7.51
N VAL A 60 7.20 6.90 -7.91
CA VAL A 60 6.38 5.77 -8.32
C VAL A 60 5.78 6.04 -9.70
N MET A 61 5.82 5.05 -10.59
CA MET A 61 5.19 5.15 -11.91
C MET A 61 3.66 5.09 -11.78
N SER A 62 2.94 5.94 -12.51
CA SER A 62 1.47 5.98 -12.51
C SER A 62 0.86 4.62 -12.88
N ALA A 63 1.52 3.84 -13.74
CA ALA A 63 1.11 2.50 -14.14
C ALA A 63 1.10 1.48 -12.98
N ASP A 64 1.93 1.68 -11.94
CA ASP A 64 1.99 0.82 -10.77
C ASP A 64 0.95 1.18 -9.70
N ALA A 65 0.36 2.38 -9.78
CA ALA A 65 -0.60 2.90 -8.81
C ALA A 65 -2.07 2.77 -9.23
N THR A 66 -2.35 2.11 -10.37
CA THR A 66 -3.72 1.92 -10.89
C THR A 66 -4.66 1.20 -9.93
N GLY A 67 -4.11 0.45 -8.97
CA GLY A 67 -4.88 -0.21 -7.93
C GLY A 67 -5.40 0.72 -6.83
N LEU A 68 -4.87 1.95 -6.69
CA LEU A 68 -5.41 2.95 -5.76
C LEU A 68 -6.80 3.45 -6.20
N SER A 69 -7.08 3.47 -7.50
CA SER A 69 -8.37 3.86 -8.07
C SER A 69 -9.26 2.66 -8.45
N ASN A 70 -8.90 1.44 -8.05
CA ASN A 70 -9.63 0.22 -8.42
C ASN A 70 -10.22 -0.46 -7.17
N GLU A 71 -11.54 -0.35 -6.99
CA GLU A 71 -12.27 -0.91 -5.84
C GLU A 71 -12.04 -2.42 -5.68
N ALA A 72 -11.93 -3.18 -6.77
CA ALA A 72 -11.75 -4.62 -6.71
C ALA A 72 -10.42 -5.02 -6.04
N ALA A 73 -9.38 -4.19 -6.18
CA ALA A 73 -8.12 -4.41 -5.47
C ALA A 73 -8.31 -4.22 -3.95
N TRP A 74 -9.07 -3.21 -3.54
CA TRP A 74 -9.34 -2.91 -2.13
C TRP A 74 -10.19 -3.99 -1.48
N VAL A 75 -11.29 -4.39 -2.13
CA VAL A 75 -12.16 -5.50 -1.67
C VAL A 75 -11.35 -6.78 -1.49
N ALA A 76 -10.40 -7.07 -2.40
CA ALA A 76 -9.57 -8.26 -2.27
C ALA A 76 -8.62 -8.18 -1.07
N LEU A 77 -7.98 -7.03 -0.83
CA LEU A 77 -7.12 -6.82 0.34
C LEU A 77 -7.90 -6.89 1.65
N GLU A 78 -9.12 -6.34 1.68
CA GLU A 78 -10.01 -6.38 2.84
C GLU A 78 -10.48 -7.80 3.16
N ARG A 79 -10.90 -8.57 2.15
CA ARG A 79 -11.24 -10.01 2.32
C ARG A 79 -10.09 -10.84 2.87
N LYS A 80 -8.85 -10.37 2.70
CA LYS A 80 -7.63 -10.99 3.22
C LYS A 80 -7.21 -10.42 4.59
N GLY A 81 -7.96 -9.48 5.15
CA GLY A 81 -7.70 -8.86 6.45
C GLY A 81 -6.53 -7.89 6.47
N LEU A 82 -6.04 -7.46 5.29
CA LEU A 82 -4.86 -6.59 5.17
C LEU A 82 -5.21 -5.10 5.29
N ILE A 83 -6.45 -4.75 4.95
CA ILE A 83 -7.00 -3.40 5.13
C ILE A 83 -8.44 -3.47 5.65
N LYS A 84 -8.93 -2.40 6.27
CA LYS A 84 -10.37 -2.08 6.32
C LYS A 84 -10.64 -0.99 5.28
N SER A 85 -11.49 -1.27 4.30
CA SER A 85 -11.72 -0.40 3.16
C SER A 85 -12.75 0.67 3.47
N GLN A 86 -12.47 1.91 3.07
CA GLN A 86 -13.45 3.00 2.95
C GLN A 86 -13.32 3.64 1.55
N PHE A 87 -13.13 2.79 0.54
CA PHE A 87 -12.95 3.21 -0.86
C PHE A 87 -14.04 4.22 -1.28
N PRO A 88 -13.69 5.29 -2.02
CA PRO A 88 -12.33 5.67 -2.47
C PRO A 88 -11.59 6.57 -1.47
N ASN A 89 -12.18 6.87 -0.31
CA ASN A 89 -11.78 7.99 0.52
C ASN A 89 -10.66 7.66 1.50
N ALA A 90 -10.66 6.44 2.07
CA ALA A 90 -9.66 6.06 3.06
C ALA A 90 -9.48 4.54 3.15
N ALA A 91 -8.36 4.10 3.67
CA ALA A 91 -8.15 2.72 4.08
C ALA A 91 -7.43 2.68 5.43
N ILE A 92 -7.82 1.77 6.31
CA ILE A 92 -7.02 1.42 7.49
C ILE A 92 -6.15 0.24 7.10
N VAL A 93 -4.83 0.42 7.03
CA VAL A 93 -3.89 -0.69 6.88
C VAL A 93 -3.80 -1.38 8.23
N THR A 94 -4.23 -2.64 8.30
CA THR A 94 -4.21 -3.40 9.56
C THR A 94 -2.78 -3.71 9.99
N GLU A 95 -2.57 -4.13 11.22
CA GLU A 95 -1.25 -4.57 11.69
C GLU A 95 -0.70 -5.72 10.81
N THR A 96 -1.55 -6.67 10.43
CA THR A 96 -1.23 -7.73 9.47
C THR A 96 -0.86 -7.17 8.10
N GLY A 97 -1.60 -6.15 7.63
CA GLY A 97 -1.30 -5.43 6.40
C GLY A 97 0.05 -4.73 6.43
N LEU A 98 0.39 -4.05 7.53
CA LEU A 98 1.66 -3.37 7.73
C LEU A 98 2.84 -4.35 7.77
N ALA A 99 2.67 -5.49 8.43
CA ALA A 99 3.69 -6.52 8.56
C ALA A 99 3.88 -7.40 7.30
N TYR A 100 3.00 -7.29 6.30
CA TYR A 100 3.03 -8.13 5.12
C TYR A 100 4.20 -7.79 4.19
N ASP A 101 5.15 -8.72 3.98
CA ASP A 101 6.24 -8.52 3.01
C ASP A 101 5.75 -8.70 1.57
N THR A 102 5.40 -7.62 0.87
CA THR A 102 4.94 -7.72 -0.52
C THR A 102 5.99 -8.23 -1.49
N GLY A 103 7.28 -8.18 -1.13
CA GLY A 103 8.40 -8.62 -1.96
C GLY A 103 8.68 -7.79 -3.21
N ILE A 104 7.92 -6.72 -3.45
CA ILE A 104 8.01 -5.89 -4.67
C ILE A 104 8.37 -4.43 -4.38
N ARG A 105 8.66 -4.06 -3.12
CA ARG A 105 9.03 -2.69 -2.74
C ARG A 105 10.12 -2.10 -3.63
N GLY A 106 11.24 -2.82 -3.79
CA GLY A 106 12.36 -2.40 -4.64
C GLY A 106 12.10 -2.45 -6.15
N GLN A 107 10.92 -2.89 -6.60
CA GLN A 107 10.55 -2.92 -8.01
C GLN A 107 9.73 -1.69 -8.42
N ILE A 108 8.94 -1.12 -7.49
CA ILE A 108 7.99 -0.03 -7.79
C ILE A 108 8.28 1.27 -7.04
N LEU A 109 9.18 1.24 -6.05
CA LEU A 109 9.64 2.42 -5.32
C LEU A 109 11.05 2.76 -5.78
N HIS A 110 11.22 3.91 -6.43
CA HIS A 110 12.50 4.38 -6.95
C HIS A 110 13.01 5.60 -6.16
N GLY A 111 14.33 5.80 -6.10
CA GLY A 111 14.92 7.04 -5.57
C GLY A 111 15.03 7.16 -4.05
N SER A 112 15.19 6.04 -3.33
CA SER A 112 15.52 6.07 -1.90
C SER A 112 16.99 6.45 -1.67
N ASP A 113 17.38 7.66 -2.05
CA ASP A 113 18.72 8.16 -1.74
C ASP A 113 18.71 8.69 -0.29
N HIS A 114 19.21 7.83 0.60
CA HIS A 114 19.85 8.21 1.85
C HIS A 114 21.02 7.26 2.12
#